data_AF-C6M6T1-F1
#
_entry.id   AF-C6M6T1-F1
#
_cell.length_a   1.000
_cell.length_b   1.000
_cell.length_c   1.000
_cell.angle_alpha   90.00
_cell.angle_beta   90.00
_cell.angle_gamma   90.00
#
_symmetry.space_group_name_H-M   'P 1'
#
loop_
_entity.id
_entity.type
_entity.pdbx_description
1 polymer ?
#
loop_
_entity_poly.entity_id
_entity_poly.type
_entity_poly.pdbx_seq_one_letter_code
_entity_poly.pdbx_strand_id
1 'polypeptide(L)'
;METGRLNPSLFDGNAAAQKLIAQWQAMQLFEEQGSDGLIRLNTSGRYWSPTLIRKLMLTLPTQEKDQTMQKLSSEQQIMLRQSLEKNPGQVLEMLAAQNQCSFEDVIRCLPENCIRQTEGSRIVEILQAVAAWDEAVTFIAHTPDAIVEVTGKLPGGKVGRGFYNFDHPETDGGVHGHIYYENCAAIYLLERPFMGKDTCSLNFINRNGGAMFKIFVGRDEAGELKQHQIEAMRKLFEAA
;
A
#
# COMPACT_ATOMS: atom_id res chain seq x y z
N MET A 1 27.24 7.77 -19.84
CA MET A 1 25.92 7.73 -19.16
C MET A 1 26.17 7.95 -17.68
N GLU A 2 25.47 8.88 -17.03
CA GLU A 2 25.68 9.15 -15.60
C GLU A 2 25.20 7.97 -14.75
N THR A 3 26.11 7.15 -14.24
CA THR A 3 25.79 6.08 -13.32
C THR A 3 25.43 6.65 -11.94
N GLY A 4 24.35 6.15 -11.33
CA GLY A 4 23.86 6.66 -10.04
C GLY A 4 24.87 6.41 -8.91
N ARG A 5 24.77 7.16 -7.81
CA ARG A 5 25.64 7.03 -6.63
C ARG A 5 24.79 6.78 -5.38
N LEU A 6 25.26 5.91 -4.50
CA LEU A 6 24.72 5.74 -3.15
C LEU A 6 25.74 6.25 -2.15
N ASN A 7 25.30 7.04 -1.17
CA ASN A 7 26.11 7.38 -0.01
C ASN A 7 25.77 6.42 1.15
N PRO A 8 26.60 5.39 1.41
CA PRO A 8 26.34 4.44 2.48
C PRO A 8 26.56 5.03 3.88
N SER A 9 27.19 6.20 4.02
CA SER A 9 27.58 6.75 5.33
C SER A 9 26.39 7.01 6.27
N LEU A 10 25.19 7.23 5.72
CA LEU A 10 23.95 7.36 6.49
C LEU A 10 23.53 6.06 7.18
N PHE A 11 24.10 4.92 6.80
CA PHE A 11 23.76 3.58 7.28
C PHE A 11 24.94 2.88 7.97
N ASP A 12 25.99 3.62 8.32
CA ASP A 12 27.15 3.09 9.02
C ASP A 12 26.74 2.47 10.37
N GLY A 13 27.25 1.26 10.64
CA GLY A 13 26.86 0.48 11.82
C GLY A 13 25.48 -0.20 11.75
N ASN A 14 24.68 0.01 10.68
CA ASN A 14 23.40 -0.68 10.50
C ASN A 14 23.59 -2.08 9.88
N ALA A 15 23.51 -3.14 10.69
CA ALA A 15 23.74 -4.51 10.24
C ALA A 15 22.81 -4.97 9.10
N ALA A 16 21.55 -4.50 9.08
CA ALA A 16 20.60 -4.83 8.02
C ALA A 16 20.98 -4.14 6.70
N ALA A 17 21.40 -2.88 6.75
CA ALA A 17 21.91 -2.16 5.59
C ALA A 17 23.17 -2.82 5.02
N GLN A 18 24.12 -3.19 5.89
CA GLN A 18 25.35 -3.87 5.48
C GLN A 18 25.06 -5.22 4.79
N LYS A 19 24.07 -5.98 5.29
CA LYS A 19 23.63 -7.21 4.65
C LYS A 19 23.06 -6.97 3.26
N LEU A 20 22.24 -5.93 3.06
CA LEU A 20 21.70 -5.56 1.75
C LEU A 20 22.82 -5.16 0.77
N ILE A 21 23.75 -4.32 1.22
CA ILE A 21 24.90 -3.88 0.41
C ILE A 21 25.75 -5.08 -0.02
N ALA A 22 26.04 -6.02 0.89
CA ALA A 22 26.77 -7.24 0.57
C ALA A 22 26.03 -8.13 -0.46
N GLN A 23 24.70 -8.26 -0.34
CA GLN A 23 23.88 -8.97 -1.33
C GLN A 23 23.96 -8.33 -2.71
N TRP A 24 23.92 -7.00 -2.78
CA TRP A 24 23.98 -6.26 -4.05
C TRP A 24 25.36 -6.26 -4.69
N GLN A 25 26.43 -6.31 -3.88
CA GLN A 25 27.79 -6.56 -4.37
C GLN A 25 27.86 -7.95 -5.02
N ALA A 26 27.27 -8.99 -4.39
CA ALA A 26 27.21 -10.33 -4.96
C ALA A 26 26.38 -10.40 -6.26
N MET A 27 25.36 -9.55 -6.39
CA MET A 27 24.57 -9.38 -7.62
C MET A 27 25.23 -8.48 -8.67
N GLN A 28 26.44 -7.98 -8.40
CA GLN A 28 27.17 -7.07 -9.28
C GLN A 28 26.33 -5.85 -9.69
N LEU A 29 25.68 -5.18 -8.74
CA LEU A 29 24.90 -3.95 -9.01
C LEU A 29 25.75 -2.68 -8.96
N PHE A 30 26.98 -2.74 -8.47
CA PHE A 30 27.91 -1.61 -8.40
C PHE A 30 29.36 -2.07 -8.51
N GLU A 31 30.22 -1.13 -8.89
CA GLU A 31 31.68 -1.28 -8.83
C GLU A 31 32.18 -1.01 -7.41
N GLU A 32 33.41 -1.42 -7.09
CA GLU A 32 34.00 -1.23 -5.76
C GLU A 32 33.80 0.20 -5.23
N GLN A 33 33.60 0.30 -3.92
CA GLN A 33 33.39 1.58 -3.25
C GLN A 33 34.56 2.51 -3.56
N GLY A 34 34.25 3.70 -4.05
CA GLY A 34 35.30 4.66 -4.37
C GLY A 34 36.06 5.09 -3.12
N SER A 35 37.26 5.63 -3.32
CA SER A 35 38.06 6.22 -2.24
C SER A 35 37.36 7.37 -1.51
N ASP A 36 36.27 7.91 -2.07
CA ASP A 36 35.38 8.92 -1.49
C ASP A 36 34.26 8.32 -0.62
N GLY A 37 34.25 7.00 -0.41
CA GLY A 37 33.21 6.30 0.35
C GLY A 37 31.88 6.15 -0.38
N LEU A 38 31.75 6.63 -1.62
CA LEU A 38 30.52 6.48 -2.41
C LEU A 38 30.50 5.15 -3.17
N ILE A 39 29.34 4.52 -3.20
CA ILE A 39 29.08 3.34 -4.03
C ILE A 39 28.60 3.82 -5.41
N ARG A 40 29.34 3.46 -6.46
CA ARG A 40 29.00 3.82 -7.86
C ARG A 40 28.26 2.66 -8.52
N LEU A 41 26.97 2.87 -8.79
CA LEU A 41 26.12 1.86 -9.42
C LEU A 41 26.57 1.61 -10.86
N ASN A 42 26.52 0.37 -11.34
CA ASN A 42 26.67 0.14 -12.78
C ASN A 42 25.33 0.34 -13.50
N THR A 43 25.23 -0.01 -14.78
CA THR A 43 23.98 0.16 -15.55
C THR A 43 22.81 -0.60 -14.93
N SER A 44 23.02 -1.82 -14.45
CA SER A 44 22.01 -2.64 -13.77
C SER A 44 21.63 -2.06 -12.41
N GLY A 45 22.61 -1.65 -11.60
CA GLY A 45 22.33 -0.99 -10.32
C GLY A 45 21.60 0.34 -10.49
N ARG A 46 21.95 1.13 -11.51
CA ARG A 46 21.27 2.38 -11.85
C ARG A 46 19.79 2.13 -12.16
N TYR A 47 19.49 1.04 -12.89
CA TYR A 47 18.11 0.68 -13.17
C TYR A 47 17.29 0.43 -11.89
N TRP A 48 17.92 -0.17 -10.86
CA TRP A 48 17.30 -0.46 -9.57
C TRP A 48 17.52 0.62 -8.50
N SER A 49 18.18 1.74 -8.81
CA SER A 49 18.66 2.68 -7.79
C SER A 49 17.59 3.17 -6.82
N PRO A 50 16.33 3.47 -7.23
CA PRO A 50 15.29 3.86 -6.26
C PRO A 50 14.92 2.72 -5.31
N THR A 51 14.96 1.47 -5.77
CA THR A 51 14.73 0.28 -4.93
C THR A 51 15.83 0.12 -3.90
N LEU A 52 17.08 0.23 -4.34
CA LEU A 52 18.25 0.06 -3.46
C LEU A 52 18.24 1.14 -2.37
N ILE A 53 18.05 2.41 -2.76
CA ILE A 53 17.94 3.53 -1.82
C ILE A 53 16.79 3.28 -0.85
N ARG A 54 15.60 2.91 -1.34
CA ARG A 54 14.45 2.67 -0.47
C ARG A 54 14.70 1.52 0.51
N LYS A 55 15.28 0.40 0.08
CA LYS A 55 15.59 -0.73 0.95
C LYS A 55 16.59 -0.33 2.04
N LEU A 56 17.58 0.49 1.72
CA LEU A 56 18.47 1.07 2.73
C LEU A 56 17.71 1.98 3.69
N MET A 57 16.87 2.90 3.19
CA MET A 57 16.07 3.80 4.03
C MET A 57 15.16 3.04 5.00
N LEU A 58 14.56 1.92 4.56
CA LEU A 58 13.73 1.06 5.42
C LEU A 58 14.50 0.35 6.53
N THR A 59 15.84 0.34 6.49
CA THR A 59 16.67 -0.17 7.60
C THR A 59 16.91 0.88 8.68
N LEU A 60 16.72 2.18 8.38
CA LEU A 60 16.88 3.23 9.37
C LEU A 60 15.72 3.20 10.36
N PRO A 61 15.96 3.55 11.63
CA PRO A 61 14.87 3.79 12.56
C PRO A 61 13.99 4.93 12.03
N THR A 62 12.69 4.69 11.92
CA THR A 62 11.71 5.76 11.69
C THR A 62 11.87 6.80 12.81
N GLN A 63 12.11 8.07 12.46
CA GLN A 63 12.18 9.14 13.46
C GLN A 63 10.89 9.13 14.29
N GLU A 64 11.01 8.99 15.61
CA GLU A 64 9.90 8.94 16.59
C GLU A 64 9.04 10.22 16.65
N LYS A 65 9.27 11.20 15.77
CA LYS A 65 8.62 12.53 15.82
C LYS A 65 7.38 12.69 14.94
N ASP A 66 7.04 11.72 14.10
CA ASP A 66 5.66 11.61 13.60
C ASP A 66 4.88 10.80 14.62
N GLN A 67 3.86 11.43 15.24
CA GLN A 67 2.91 10.87 16.22
C GLN A 67 3.02 9.35 16.36
N THR A 68 3.68 8.87 17.42
CA THR A 68 3.84 7.43 17.65
C THR A 68 2.47 6.80 17.80
N MET A 69 1.94 6.26 16.69
CA MET A 69 0.72 5.47 16.70
C MET A 69 0.97 4.29 17.62
N GLN A 70 0.26 4.27 18.74
CA GLN A 70 0.42 3.23 19.74
C GLN A 70 -0.47 2.05 19.35
N LYS A 71 0.00 0.83 19.64
CA LYS A 71 -0.88 -0.33 19.57
C LYS A 71 -2.03 -0.12 20.55
N LEU A 72 -3.25 -0.43 20.11
CA LEU A 72 -4.42 -0.39 20.97
C LEU A 72 -4.23 -1.29 22.19
N SER A 73 -4.57 -0.76 23.37
CA SER A 73 -4.69 -1.57 24.59
C SER A 73 -5.85 -2.56 24.46
N SER A 74 -5.85 -3.64 25.25
CA SER A 74 -6.94 -4.63 25.23
C SER A 74 -8.31 -3.99 25.52
N GLU A 75 -8.35 -3.00 26.40
CA GLU A 75 -9.58 -2.27 26.72
C GLU A 75 -10.06 -1.43 25.53
N GLN A 76 -9.15 -0.69 24.86
CA GLN A 76 -9.49 0.07 23.66
C GLN A 76 -9.98 -0.84 22.53
N GLN A 77 -9.36 -2.02 22.34
CA GLN A 77 -9.80 -3.00 21.34
C GLN A 77 -11.21 -3.50 21.62
N ILE A 78 -11.55 -3.80 22.88
CA ILE A 78 -12.89 -4.25 23.28
C ILE A 78 -13.91 -3.14 23.01
N MET A 79 -13.62 -1.90 23.40
CA MET A 79 -14.51 -0.76 23.20
C MET A 79 -14.73 -0.45 21.71
N LEU A 80 -13.67 -0.49 20.90
CA LEU A 80 -13.75 -0.30 19.46
C LEU A 80 -14.57 -1.40 18.79
N ARG A 81 -14.34 -2.67 19.14
CA ARG A 81 -15.15 -3.79 18.62
C ARG A 81 -16.63 -3.63 18.97
N GLN A 82 -16.97 -3.29 20.21
CA GLN A 82 -18.36 -3.06 20.61
C GLN A 82 -19.01 -1.87 19.87
N SER A 83 -18.24 -0.80 19.61
CA SER A 83 -18.71 0.34 18.83
C SER A 83 -18.96 -0.04 17.37
N LEU A 84 -18.02 -0.75 16.75
CA LEU A 84 -18.08 -1.18 15.35
C LEU A 84 -19.11 -2.30 15.11
N GLU A 85 -19.42 -3.11 16.12
CA GLU A 85 -20.52 -4.08 16.05
C GLU A 85 -21.88 -3.37 15.96
N LYS A 86 -22.08 -2.29 16.73
CA LYS A 86 -23.33 -1.51 16.74
C LYS A 86 -23.48 -0.63 15.51
N ASN A 87 -22.38 -0.03 15.08
CA ASN A 87 -22.34 0.84 13.92
C ASN A 87 -21.04 0.59 13.18
N PRO A 88 -21.01 -0.39 12.26
CA PRO A 88 -19.83 -0.61 11.45
C PRO A 88 -19.57 0.65 10.63
N GLY A 89 -20.64 1.37 10.23
CA GLY A 89 -20.76 2.60 9.43
C GLY A 89 -19.83 3.79 9.70
N GLN A 90 -19.06 3.75 10.77
CA GLN A 90 -18.20 4.84 11.20
C GLN A 90 -17.02 5.08 10.24
N VAL A 91 -16.51 6.31 10.25
CA VAL A 91 -15.30 6.71 9.50
C VAL A 91 -14.08 6.13 10.22
N LEU A 92 -13.47 5.09 9.64
CA LEU A 92 -12.41 4.33 10.30
C LEU A 92 -11.15 5.18 10.55
N GLU A 93 -10.82 6.11 9.67
CA GLU A 93 -9.71 7.05 9.85
C GLU A 93 -9.91 7.98 11.05
N MET A 94 -11.15 8.42 11.30
CA MET A 94 -11.46 9.22 12.48
C MET A 94 -11.30 8.40 13.77
N LEU A 95 -11.74 7.13 13.75
CA LEU A 95 -11.55 6.22 14.89
C LEU A 95 -10.06 5.97 15.15
N ALA A 96 -9.25 5.83 14.09
CA ALA A 96 -7.81 5.64 14.20
C ALA A 96 -7.15 6.85 14.87
N ALA A 97 -7.50 8.06 14.41
CA ALA A 97 -7.01 9.32 14.99
C ALA A 97 -7.46 9.51 16.45
N GLN A 98 -8.73 9.26 16.76
CA GLN A 98 -9.28 9.38 18.12
C GLN A 98 -8.61 8.43 19.12
N ASN A 99 -8.22 7.24 18.67
CA ASN A 99 -7.57 6.24 19.51
C ASN A 99 -6.04 6.25 19.41
N GLN A 100 -5.47 7.19 18.63
CA GLN A 100 -4.02 7.32 18.39
C GLN A 100 -3.37 6.00 17.97
N CYS A 101 -4.06 5.25 17.10
CA CYS A 101 -3.68 3.93 16.63
C CYS A 101 -3.73 3.86 15.10
N SER A 102 -3.13 2.82 14.51
CA SER A 102 -3.10 2.71 13.05
C SER A 102 -4.48 2.48 12.45
N PHE A 103 -4.64 2.82 11.16
CA PHE A 103 -5.86 2.52 10.40
C PHE A 103 -6.13 1.00 10.35
N GLU A 104 -5.07 0.19 10.25
CA GLU A 104 -5.14 -1.27 10.30
C GLU A 104 -5.63 -1.79 11.66
N ASP A 105 -5.20 -1.19 12.76
CA ASP A 105 -5.67 -1.58 14.11
C ASP A 105 -7.20 -1.44 14.21
N VAL A 106 -7.76 -0.36 13.63
CA VAL A 106 -9.22 -0.17 13.57
C VAL A 106 -9.89 -1.17 12.64
N ILE A 107 -9.33 -1.45 11.46
CA ILE A 107 -9.86 -2.48 10.54
C ILE A 107 -9.97 -3.83 11.25
N ARG A 108 -8.97 -4.21 12.04
CA ARG A 108 -8.95 -5.48 12.78
C ARG A 108 -9.95 -5.53 13.95
N CYS A 109 -10.61 -4.41 14.25
CA CYS A 109 -11.70 -4.33 15.21
C CYS A 109 -13.10 -4.34 14.55
N LEU A 110 -13.19 -4.40 13.22
CA LEU A 110 -14.47 -4.60 12.52
C LEU A 110 -15.03 -6.00 12.79
N PRO A 111 -16.37 -6.18 12.65
CA PRO A 111 -16.99 -7.51 12.71
C PRO A 111 -16.36 -8.47 11.70
N GLU A 112 -16.21 -9.74 12.08
CA GLU A 112 -15.49 -10.75 11.28
C GLU A 112 -16.10 -10.94 9.88
N ASN A 113 -17.42 -10.81 9.76
CA ASN A 113 -18.13 -10.93 8.48
C ASN A 113 -17.89 -9.74 7.53
N CYS A 114 -17.34 -8.63 8.02
CA CYS A 114 -17.05 -7.44 7.23
C CYS A 114 -15.65 -7.47 6.60
N ILE A 115 -14.76 -8.37 7.04
CA ILE A 115 -13.34 -8.33 6.69
C ILE A 115 -12.83 -9.65 6.12
N ARG A 116 -12.05 -9.56 5.04
CA ARG A 116 -11.16 -10.65 4.61
C ARG A 116 -9.77 -10.07 4.40
N GLN A 117 -8.74 -10.82 4.80
CA GLN A 117 -7.36 -10.37 4.72
C GLN A 117 -6.55 -11.27 3.79
N THR A 118 -5.63 -10.66 3.05
CA THR A 118 -4.53 -11.35 2.40
C THR A 118 -3.21 -10.59 2.61
N GLU A 119 -2.11 -11.25 2.29
CA GLU A 119 -0.75 -10.72 2.42
C GLU A 119 -0.45 -9.61 1.40
N GLY A 120 0.35 -8.63 1.79
CA GLY A 120 0.72 -7.49 0.93
C GLY A 120 1.53 -7.87 -0.31
N SER A 121 2.18 -9.04 -0.32
CA SER A 121 2.90 -9.61 -1.47
C SER A 121 2.01 -9.75 -2.71
N ARG A 122 0.70 -9.90 -2.54
CA ARG A 122 -0.28 -10.05 -3.63
C ARG A 122 -0.71 -8.74 -4.29
N ILE A 123 -0.15 -7.59 -3.87
CA ILE A 123 -0.52 -6.28 -4.43
C ILE A 123 -0.42 -6.22 -5.96
N VAL A 124 0.63 -6.80 -6.56
CA VAL A 124 0.81 -6.77 -8.02
C VAL A 124 -0.24 -7.62 -8.72
N GLU A 125 -0.48 -8.84 -8.22
CA GLU A 125 -1.52 -9.75 -8.72
C GLU A 125 -2.90 -9.09 -8.68
N ILE A 126 -3.27 -8.50 -7.55
CA ILE A 126 -4.58 -7.86 -7.35
C ILE A 126 -4.74 -6.64 -8.25
N LEU A 127 -3.74 -5.77 -8.36
CA LEU A 127 -3.81 -4.59 -9.25
C LEU A 127 -3.98 -5.02 -10.71
N GLN A 128 -3.29 -6.08 -11.15
CA GLN A 128 -3.42 -6.62 -12.50
C GLN A 128 -4.79 -7.26 -12.73
N ALA A 129 -5.33 -7.97 -11.74
CA ALA A 129 -6.67 -8.55 -11.82
C ALA A 129 -7.76 -7.47 -11.93
N VAL A 130 -7.67 -6.41 -11.12
CA VAL A 130 -8.61 -5.27 -11.18
C VAL A 130 -8.53 -4.57 -12.55
N ALA A 131 -7.33 -4.33 -13.07
CA ALA A 131 -7.14 -3.73 -14.39
C ALA A 131 -7.73 -4.60 -15.52
N ALA A 132 -7.71 -5.93 -15.36
CA ALA A 132 -8.23 -6.88 -16.34
C ALA A 132 -9.77 -6.97 -16.38
N TRP A 133 -10.48 -6.43 -15.39
CA TRP A 133 -11.96 -6.36 -15.42
C TRP A 133 -12.49 -5.45 -16.52
N ASP A 134 -11.64 -4.56 -17.05
CA ASP A 134 -12.00 -3.61 -18.12
C ASP A 134 -13.22 -2.75 -17.77
N GLU A 135 -13.38 -2.44 -16.48
CA GLU A 135 -14.52 -1.71 -15.95
C GLU A 135 -14.11 -0.62 -14.95
N ALA A 136 -14.98 0.38 -14.81
CA ALA A 136 -14.77 1.46 -13.86
C ALA A 136 -14.86 0.99 -12.41
N VAL A 137 -13.84 1.38 -11.63
CA VAL A 137 -13.77 1.32 -10.16
C VAL A 137 -13.43 2.72 -9.64
N THR A 138 -13.55 2.96 -8.34
CA THR A 138 -13.11 4.23 -7.73
C THR A 138 -11.81 4.00 -6.95
N PHE A 139 -10.71 4.55 -7.47
CA PHE A 139 -9.42 4.59 -6.78
C PHE A 139 -9.37 5.80 -5.85
N ILE A 140 -9.02 5.60 -4.59
CA ILE A 140 -8.96 6.66 -3.58
C ILE A 140 -7.58 6.70 -2.93
N ALA A 141 -6.93 7.86 -2.99
CA ALA A 141 -5.79 8.20 -2.14
C ALA A 141 -6.29 9.10 -1.01
N HIS A 142 -6.11 8.64 0.23
CA HIS A 142 -6.55 9.37 1.43
C HIS A 142 -5.32 9.77 2.24
N THR A 143 -5.06 11.07 2.33
CA THR A 143 -4.06 11.68 3.21
C THR A 143 -4.77 12.44 4.34
N PRO A 144 -4.06 12.86 5.40
CA PRO A 144 -4.66 13.69 6.45
C PRO A 144 -5.31 14.98 5.93
N ASP A 145 -4.83 15.51 4.80
CA ASP A 145 -5.23 16.82 4.27
C ASP A 145 -6.12 16.74 3.02
N ALA A 146 -6.17 15.60 2.34
CA ALA A 146 -6.90 15.44 1.09
C ALA A 146 -7.41 14.01 0.88
N ILE A 147 -8.64 13.92 0.38
CA ILE A 147 -9.20 12.72 -0.20
C ILE A 147 -9.28 12.95 -1.71
N VAL A 148 -8.48 12.20 -2.47
CA VAL A 148 -8.43 12.29 -3.93
C VAL A 148 -9.04 11.03 -4.50
N GLU A 149 -10.08 11.19 -5.32
CA GLU A 149 -10.83 10.09 -5.90
C GLU A 149 -10.75 10.15 -7.44
N VAL A 150 -10.52 9.01 -8.07
CA VAL A 150 -10.56 8.85 -9.52
C VAL A 150 -11.44 7.67 -9.84
N THR A 151 -12.54 7.91 -10.55
CA THR A 151 -13.44 6.86 -11.03
C THR A 151 -13.18 6.60 -12.51
N GLY A 152 -12.85 5.36 -12.85
CA GLY A 152 -12.53 4.95 -14.21
C GLY A 152 -11.92 3.55 -14.25
N LYS A 153 -11.61 3.08 -15.46
CA LYS A 153 -10.86 1.83 -15.66
C LYS A 153 -9.46 1.99 -15.05
N LEU A 154 -9.07 1.08 -14.18
CA LEU A 154 -7.71 1.08 -13.64
C LEU A 154 -6.74 0.66 -14.76
N PRO A 155 -5.70 1.44 -15.08
CA PRO A 155 -4.73 1.02 -16.08
C PRO A 155 -3.95 -0.20 -15.59
N GLY A 156 -3.46 -0.99 -16.56
CA GLY A 156 -2.48 -2.03 -16.30
C GLY A 156 -1.19 -1.47 -15.69
N GLY A 157 -0.21 -2.33 -15.46
CA GLY A 157 1.06 -1.86 -14.95
C GLY A 157 2.10 -2.95 -14.75
N LYS A 158 3.33 -2.50 -14.54
CA LYS A 158 4.52 -3.37 -14.46
C LYS A 158 5.46 -2.91 -13.37
N VAL A 159 6.08 -3.89 -12.70
CA VAL A 159 7.15 -3.63 -11.75
C VAL A 159 8.41 -3.20 -12.51
N GLY A 160 8.95 -2.06 -12.13
CA GLY A 160 10.17 -1.52 -12.71
C GLY A 160 10.72 -0.40 -11.84
N ARG A 161 12.05 -0.32 -11.73
CA ARG A 161 12.76 0.73 -10.99
C ARG A 161 12.33 0.89 -9.51
N GLY A 162 11.79 -0.17 -8.89
CA GLY A 162 11.33 -0.16 -7.48
C GLY A 162 9.90 0.22 -7.24
N PHE A 163 9.11 0.35 -8.30
CA PHE A 163 7.71 0.71 -8.26
C PHE A 163 6.88 -0.28 -9.05
N TYR A 164 5.61 -0.41 -8.70
CA TYR A 164 4.59 -0.77 -9.68
C TYR A 164 4.23 0.51 -10.44
N ASN A 165 4.45 0.51 -11.75
CA ASN A 165 4.22 1.67 -12.62
C ASN A 165 2.93 1.40 -13.39
N PHE A 166 1.97 2.33 -13.29
CA PHE A 166 0.80 2.27 -14.14
C PHE A 166 1.20 2.48 -15.61
N ASP A 167 0.64 1.68 -16.50
CA ASP A 167 0.72 1.90 -17.95
C ASP A 167 0.02 3.22 -18.30
N HIS A 168 0.33 3.79 -19.46
CA HIS A 168 -0.40 4.97 -19.93
C HIS A 168 -1.86 4.57 -20.20
N PRO A 169 -2.85 5.28 -19.64
CA PRO A 169 -4.25 5.02 -19.92
C PRO A 169 -4.56 5.26 -21.40
N GLU A 170 -5.53 4.51 -21.90
CA GLU A 170 -5.99 4.54 -23.29
C GLU A 170 -6.80 5.82 -23.59
N THR A 171 -7.26 6.52 -22.55
CA THR A 171 -8.09 7.74 -22.61
C THR A 171 -7.36 8.95 -22.04
N ASP A 172 -7.81 10.15 -22.41
CA ASP A 172 -7.36 11.38 -21.77
C ASP A 172 -7.84 11.43 -20.31
N GLY A 173 -6.93 11.09 -19.39
CA GLY A 173 -7.18 11.11 -17.95
C GLY A 173 -7.37 9.72 -17.33
N GLY A 174 -7.19 9.64 -16.00
CA GLY A 174 -7.25 8.40 -15.24
C GLY A 174 -6.22 8.37 -14.11
N VAL A 175 -6.01 7.19 -13.52
CA VAL A 175 -4.96 6.99 -12.53
C VAL A 175 -3.60 6.94 -13.25
N HIS A 176 -2.66 7.77 -12.82
CA HIS A 176 -1.27 7.72 -13.29
C HIS A 176 -0.32 7.70 -12.09
N GLY A 177 0.89 7.19 -12.31
CA GLY A 177 2.00 7.31 -11.36
C GLY A 177 2.58 5.96 -10.94
N HIS A 178 3.11 5.95 -9.71
CA HIS A 178 4.01 4.91 -9.23
C HIS A 178 3.66 4.51 -7.80
N ILE A 179 3.53 3.21 -7.55
CA ILE A 179 3.26 2.65 -6.21
C ILE A 179 4.53 1.98 -5.68
N TYR A 180 4.95 2.34 -4.47
CA TYR A 180 5.97 1.61 -3.72
C TYR A 180 5.42 0.26 -3.23
N TYR A 181 5.24 -0.69 -4.14
CA TYR A 181 4.48 -1.92 -3.90
C TYR A 181 5.07 -2.79 -2.77
N GLU A 182 6.40 -2.84 -2.61
CA GLU A 182 7.06 -3.57 -1.50
C GLU A 182 6.73 -2.99 -0.10
N ASN A 183 6.13 -1.80 -0.04
CA ASN A 183 5.66 -1.20 1.19
C ASN A 183 4.30 -1.75 1.65
N CYS A 184 3.58 -2.47 0.79
CA CYS A 184 2.31 -3.10 1.15
C CYS A 184 2.58 -4.29 2.09
N ALA A 185 1.99 -4.24 3.28
CA ALA A 185 2.11 -5.26 4.31
C ALA A 185 0.90 -6.19 4.34
N ALA A 186 -0.30 -5.66 4.12
CA ALA A 186 -1.55 -6.39 4.11
C ALA A 186 -2.55 -5.75 3.14
N ILE A 187 -3.51 -6.54 2.67
CA ILE A 187 -4.62 -6.07 1.85
C ILE A 187 -5.90 -6.62 2.47
N TYR A 188 -6.88 -5.74 2.66
CA TYR A 188 -8.18 -6.09 3.24
C TYR A 188 -9.30 -5.86 2.24
N LEU A 189 -10.12 -6.88 2.03
CA LEU A 189 -11.46 -6.72 1.44
C LEU A 189 -12.41 -6.33 2.58
N LEU A 190 -13.02 -5.16 2.47
CA LEU A 190 -13.99 -4.64 3.43
C LEU A 190 -15.37 -4.57 2.77
N GLU A 191 -16.35 -5.26 3.37
CA GLU A 191 -17.74 -5.28 2.95
C GLU A 191 -18.61 -4.75 4.09
N ARG A 192 -18.97 -3.47 4.03
CA ARG A 192 -19.58 -2.79 5.18
C ARG A 192 -20.32 -1.52 4.77
N PRO A 193 -21.34 -1.05 5.51
CA PRO A 193 -22.08 0.15 5.14
C PRO A 193 -21.26 1.42 5.40
N PHE A 194 -21.40 2.46 4.60
CA PHE A 194 -20.83 3.78 4.85
C PHE A 194 -21.86 4.85 4.46
N MET A 195 -22.13 5.78 5.38
CA MET A 195 -23.17 6.81 5.21
C MET A 195 -24.53 6.24 4.75
N GLY A 196 -24.94 5.10 5.32
CA GLY A 196 -26.25 4.49 5.05
C GLY A 196 -26.33 3.68 3.74
N LYS A 197 -25.24 3.49 3.02
CA LYS A 197 -25.17 2.63 1.82
C LYS A 197 -24.14 1.54 1.98
N ASP A 198 -24.41 0.35 1.45
CA ASP A 198 -23.41 -0.72 1.42
C ASP A 198 -22.22 -0.32 0.54
N THR A 199 -21.02 -0.69 0.98
CA THR A 199 -19.78 -0.49 0.24
C THR A 199 -18.95 -1.76 0.23
N CYS A 200 -18.18 -1.96 -0.84
CA CYS A 200 -17.22 -3.04 -0.99
C CYS A 200 -15.91 -2.43 -1.50
N SER A 201 -14.80 -2.67 -0.80
CA SER A 201 -13.51 -2.05 -1.12
C SER A 201 -12.30 -2.91 -0.80
N LEU A 202 -11.26 -2.79 -1.62
CA LEU A 202 -9.91 -3.25 -1.34
C LEU A 202 -9.11 -2.13 -0.67
N ASN A 203 -8.53 -2.41 0.49
CA ASN A 203 -7.75 -1.47 1.29
C ASN A 203 -6.32 -1.97 1.39
N PHE A 204 -5.37 -1.24 0.80
CA PHE A 204 -3.97 -1.63 0.74
C PHE A 204 -3.23 -0.95 1.89
N ILE A 205 -2.66 -1.74 2.80
CA ILE A 205 -2.09 -1.26 4.06
C ILE A 205 -0.57 -1.28 3.98
N ASN A 206 0.07 -0.19 4.41
CA ASN A 206 1.52 -0.08 4.47
C ASN A 206 2.10 -0.73 5.74
N ARG A 207 3.43 -0.86 5.80
CA ARG A 207 4.15 -1.43 6.96
C ARG A 207 3.94 -0.70 8.30
N ASN A 208 3.39 0.51 8.27
CA ASN A 208 3.07 1.30 9.47
C ASN A 208 1.58 1.22 9.84
N GLY A 209 0.80 0.34 9.20
CA GLY A 209 -0.64 0.18 9.44
C GLY A 209 -1.51 1.29 8.83
N GLY A 210 -0.97 2.17 7.99
CA GLY A 210 -1.73 3.20 7.28
C GLY A 210 -2.24 2.74 5.91
N ALA A 211 -3.33 3.31 5.41
CA ALA A 211 -3.78 3.06 4.05
C ALA A 211 -2.81 3.68 3.03
N MET A 212 -2.34 2.88 2.07
CA MET A 212 -1.62 3.37 0.89
C MET A 212 -2.60 4.01 -0.10
N PHE A 213 -3.69 3.31 -0.37
CA PHE A 213 -4.81 3.71 -1.21
C PHE A 213 -5.93 2.66 -1.06
N LYS A 214 -7.07 2.94 -1.68
CA LYS A 214 -8.25 2.07 -1.68
C LYS A 214 -8.82 1.94 -3.09
N ILE A 215 -9.49 0.82 -3.36
CA ILE A 215 -10.24 0.60 -4.59
C ILE A 215 -11.65 0.17 -4.21
N PHE A 216 -12.65 0.98 -4.57
CA PHE A 216 -14.05 0.71 -4.31
C PHE A 216 -14.74 0.13 -5.53
N VAL A 217 -15.66 -0.80 -5.28
CA VAL A 217 -16.63 -1.28 -6.28
C VAL A 217 -17.43 -0.10 -6.82
N GLY A 218 -17.55 -0.03 -8.14
CA GLY A 218 -18.37 0.96 -8.82
C GLY A 218 -19.86 0.75 -8.60
N ARG A 219 -20.64 1.80 -8.85
CA ARG A 219 -22.10 1.74 -8.83
C ARG A 219 -22.67 1.77 -10.25
N ASP A 220 -23.85 1.20 -10.43
CA ASP A 220 -24.62 1.29 -11.66
C ASP A 220 -25.42 2.61 -11.74
N GLU A 221 -26.23 2.76 -12.80
CA GLU A 221 -27.07 3.94 -13.05
C GLU A 221 -28.16 4.13 -11.98
N ALA A 222 -28.57 3.07 -11.29
CA ALA A 222 -29.50 3.12 -10.16
C ALA A 222 -28.82 3.48 -8.84
N GLY A 223 -27.48 3.52 -8.82
CA GLY A 223 -26.69 3.77 -7.61
C GLY A 223 -26.45 2.52 -6.77
N GLU A 224 -26.73 1.33 -7.28
CA GLU A 224 -26.48 0.05 -6.63
C GLU A 224 -25.05 -0.44 -6.89
N LEU A 225 -24.48 -1.22 -5.97
CA LEU A 225 -23.15 -1.77 -6.19
C LEU A 225 -23.18 -2.80 -7.32
N LYS A 226 -22.17 -2.75 -8.20
CA LYS A 226 -22.00 -3.75 -9.26
C LYS A 226 -21.69 -5.12 -8.68
N GLN A 227 -22.69 -6.00 -8.68
CA GLN A 227 -22.62 -7.30 -8.02
C GLN A 227 -21.49 -8.19 -8.55
N HIS A 228 -21.23 -8.18 -9.86
CA HIS A 228 -20.14 -8.95 -10.46
C HIS A 228 -18.74 -8.45 -10.04
N GLN A 229 -18.57 -7.14 -9.75
CA GLN A 229 -17.32 -6.62 -9.20
C GLN A 229 -17.11 -7.06 -7.75
N ILE A 230 -18.18 -7.13 -6.94
CA ILE A 230 -18.12 -7.68 -5.57
C ILE A 230 -17.67 -9.14 -5.62
N GLU A 231 -18.27 -9.95 -6.49
CA GLU A 231 -17.90 -11.36 -6.67
C GLU A 231 -16.46 -11.51 -7.15
N ALA A 232 -16.02 -10.68 -8.08
CA ALA A 232 -14.64 -10.65 -8.54
C ALA A 232 -13.66 -10.29 -7.41
N MET A 233 -13.98 -9.29 -6.57
CA MET A 233 -13.18 -8.96 -5.37
C MET A 233 -13.13 -10.11 -4.38
N ARG A 234 -14.26 -10.76 -4.08
CA ARG A 234 -14.33 -11.90 -3.15
C ARG A 234 -13.46 -13.07 -3.62
N LYS A 235 -13.47 -13.37 -4.92
CA LYS A 235 -12.65 -14.43 -5.55
C LYS A 235 -11.15 -14.20 -5.36
N LEU A 236 -10.70 -12.94 -5.29
CA LEU A 236 -9.29 -12.65 -4.99
C LEU A 236 -8.86 -13.11 -3.59
N PHE A 237 -9.80 -13.39 -2.67
CA PHE A 237 -9.53 -13.79 -1.28
C PHE A 237 -9.91 -15.24 -0.98
N GLU A 238 -10.35 -15.99 -1.99
CA GLU A 238 -10.56 -17.43 -1.87
C GLU A 238 -9.19 -18.13 -1.93
N ALA A 239 -9.00 -19.17 -1.11
CA ALA A 239 -7.76 -19.94 -1.12
C ALA A 239 -7.60 -20.64 -2.47
N ALA A 240 -6.41 -20.54 -3.06
CA ALA A 240 -6.01 -21.33 -4.23
C ALA A 240 -5.85 -22.81 -3.89
#